data_AF-A0A1H2HZN9-F1
#
_entry.id   AF-A0A1H2HZN9-F1
#
_cell.length_a   1.000
_cell.length_b   1.000
_cell.length_c   1.000
_cell.angle_alpha   90.00
_cell.angle_beta   90.00
_cell.angle_gamma   90.00
#
_symmetry.space_group_name_H-M   'P 1'
#
loop_
_entity.id
_entity.type
_entity.pdbx_description
1 polymer ?
#
loop_
_entity_poly.entity_id
_entity_poly.type
_entity_poly.pdbx_seq_one_letter_code
_entity_poly.pdbx_strand_id
1 'polypeptide(L)' 'MELNKQDIAKRFCALSVEKQKAFLNTLKERGIDFSLLPIVRQSLENSPILSYAQHRHWFLWQLDPQSTA' A
#
# COMPACT_ATOMS: atom_id res chain seq x y z
N MET A 1 5.49 6.99 25.11
CA MET A 1 5.94 6.50 23.79
C MET A 1 4.88 6.92 22.80
N GLU A 2 5.11 7.98 22.02
CA GLU A 2 4.19 8.36 20.95
C GLU A 2 4.19 7.26 19.89
N LEU A 3 3.02 6.70 19.60
CA LEU A 3 2.89 5.70 18.56
C LEU A 3 2.99 6.42 17.21
N ASN A 4 4.19 6.44 16.62
CA ASN A 4 4.43 7.11 15.35
C ASN A 4 3.60 6.44 14.24
N LYS A 5 2.75 7.22 13.57
CA LYS A 5 1.89 6.76 12.47
C LYS A 5 2.68 6.09 11.35
N GLN A 6 3.93 6.51 11.13
CA GLN A 6 4.82 5.89 10.14
C GLN A 6 5.19 4.44 10.52
N ASP A 7 5.47 4.18 11.79
CA ASP A 7 5.88 2.86 12.24
C ASP A 7 4.70 1.88 12.21
N ILE A 8 3.49 2.36 12.51
CA ILE A 8 2.26 1.58 12.35
C ILE A 8 2.08 1.17 10.89
N ALA A 9 2.19 2.13 9.96
CA ALA A 9 2.03 1.87 8.54
C ALA A 9 3.09 0.88 8.01
N LYS A 10 4.36 1.03 8.40
CA LYS A 10 5.44 0.09 8.03
C LYS A 10 5.16 -1.33 8.53
N ARG A 11 4.74 -1.46 9.80
CA ARG A 11 4.42 -2.77 10.40
C ARG A 11 3.22 -3.41 9.74
N PHE A 12 2.19 -2.61 9.40
CA PHE A 12 1.03 -3.08 8.66
C PHE A 12 1.40 -3.69 7.30
N CYS A 13 2.26 -3.02 6.52
CA CYS A 13 2.72 -3.53 5.22
C CYS A 13 3.54 -4.82 5.31
N ALA A 14 4.18 -5.10 6.45
CA ALA A 14 4.95 -6.33 6.66
C ALA A 14 4.08 -7.54 7.09
N LEU A 15 2.80 -7.33 7.38
CA LEU A 15 1.88 -8.41 7.76
C LEU A 15 1.41 -9.21 6.54
N SER A 16 1.09 -10.50 6.73
CA SER A 16 0.39 -11.30 5.73
C SER A 16 -1.02 -10.75 5.47
N VAL A 17 -1.60 -11.10 4.32
CA VAL A 17 -2.92 -10.59 3.89
C VAL A 17 -4.02 -10.89 4.93
N GLU A 18 -3.97 -12.06 5.57
CA GLU A 18 -4.92 -12.47 6.61
C GLU A 18 -4.79 -11.59 7.85
N LYS A 19 -3.54 -11.32 8.28
CA LYS A 19 -3.25 -10.47 9.44
C LYS A 19 -3.58 -8.99 9.16
N GLN A 20 -3.38 -8.52 7.93
CA GLN A 20 -3.80 -7.18 7.52
C GLN A 20 -5.32 -7.02 7.65
N LYS A 21 -6.11 -7.99 7.18
CA LYS A 21 -7.58 -7.97 7.34
C LYS A 21 -8.00 -7.92 8.80
N ALA A 22 -7.41 -8.78 9.64
CA ALA A 22 -7.70 -8.78 11.07
C ALA A 22 -7.37 -7.42 11.72
N PHE A 23 -6.21 -6.84 11.37
CA PHE A 23 -5.80 -5.52 11.86
C PHE A 23 -6.79 -4.41 11.46
N LEU A 24 -7.21 -4.37 10.18
CA LEU A 24 -8.20 -3.41 9.70
C LEU A 24 -9.54 -3.53 10.42
N ASN A 25 -9.99 -4.76 10.71
CA ASN A 25 -11.20 -4.98 11.49
C ASN A 25 -11.06 -4.43 12.91
N THR A 26 -9.94 -4.70 13.59
CA THR A 26 -9.71 -4.18 14.94
C THR A 26 -9.61 -2.65 15.00
N LEU A 27 -9.10 -2.00 13.94
CA LEU A 27 -9.08 -0.54 13.87
C LEU A 27 -10.48 0.05 13.71
N LYS A 28 -11.31 -0.57 12.87
CA LYS A 28 -12.72 -0.18 12.71
C LYS A 28 -13.50 -0.33 14.01
N GLU A 29 -13.33 -1.44 14.73
CA GLU A 29 -13.97 -1.68 16.03
C GLU A 29 -13.58 -0.64 17.08
N ARG A 30 -12.34 -0.15 17.03
CA ARG A 30 -11.83 0.90 17.93
C ARG A 30 -12.17 2.32 17.47
N GLY A 31 -12.86 2.48 16.35
CA GLY A 31 -13.20 3.79 15.77
C GLY A 31 -11.99 4.58 15.28
N ILE A 32 -10.87 3.92 14.97
CA ILE A 32 -9.65 4.57 14.47
C ILE A 32 -9.75 4.68 12.95
N ASP A 33 -9.66 5.90 12.44
CA ASP A 33 -9.64 6.15 11.00
C ASP A 33 -8.29 5.74 10.39
N PHE A 34 -8.31 4.68 9.58
CA PHE A 34 -7.14 4.16 8.87
C PHE A 34 -6.62 5.14 7.81
N SER A 35 -7.47 6.03 7.28
CA SER A 35 -7.12 7.01 6.26
C SER A 35 -6.06 8.01 6.73
N LEU A 36 -5.87 8.12 8.06
CA LEU A 36 -4.87 8.98 8.68
C LEU A 36 -3.46 8.39 8.68
N LEU A 37 -3.31 7.10 8.33
CA LEU A 37 -2.00 6.48 8.24
C LEU A 37 -1.31 6.87 6.93
N PRO A 38 -0.01 7.19 6.96
CA PRO A 38 0.71 7.54 5.75
C PRO A 38 0.84 6.33 4.82
N ILE A 39 0.85 6.60 3.52
CA ILE A 39 1.22 5.60 2.52
C ILE A 39 2.72 5.35 2.66
N VAL A 40 3.09 4.08 2.88
CA VAL A 40 4.50 3.65 2.98
C VAL A 40 4.85 2.70 1.85
N ARG A 41 6.13 2.63 1.52
CA ARG A 41 6.65 1.73 0.50
C ARG A 41 6.46 0.26 0.92
N GLN A 42 5.92 -0.56 0.03
CA GLN A 42 5.82 -2.00 0.25
C GLN A 42 7.19 -2.68 0.07
N SER A 43 7.43 -3.75 0.83
CA SER A 43 8.63 -4.59 0.64
C SER A 43 8.62 -5.21 -0.75
N LEU A 44 9.77 -5.19 -1.43
CA LEU A 44 9.96 -5.78 -2.76
C LEU A 44 9.69 -7.30 -2.76
N GLU A 45 9.90 -7.96 -1.62
CA GLU A 45 9.66 -9.40 -1.45
C GLU A 45 8.20 -9.80 -1.64
N ASN A 46 7.27 -8.87 -1.40
CA ASN A 46 5.82 -9.10 -1.51
C ASN A 46 5.20 -8.21 -2.61
N SER A 47 6.01 -7.64 -3.51
CA SER A 47 5.49 -6.78 -4.56
C SER A 47 4.71 -7.63 -5.58
N PRO A 48 3.43 -7.31 -5.86
CA PRO A 48 2.70 -8.03 -6.89
C PRO A 48 3.34 -7.81 -8.26
N ILE A 49 3.27 -8.83 -9.11
CA ILE A 49 3.67 -8.72 -10.51
C ILE A 49 2.66 -7.82 -11.22
N LEU A 50 3.15 -6.86 -12.02
CA LEU A 50 2.27 -5.98 -12.79
C LEU A 50 1.46 -6.80 -13.81
N SER A 51 0.21 -6.43 -13.99
CA SER A 51 -0.63 -6.99 -15.05
C SER A 51 -0.10 -6.56 -16.43
N TYR A 52 -0.52 -7.27 -17.49
CA TYR A 52 -0.15 -6.90 -18.86
C TYR A 52 -0.54 -5.45 -19.21
N ALA A 53 -1.74 -5.02 -18.78
CA ALA A 53 -2.20 -3.64 -18.98
C ALA A 53 -1.31 -2.63 -18.24
N GLN A 54 -0.88 -2.95 -17.02
CA GLN A 54 0.02 -2.09 -16.23
C GLN A 54 1.41 -1.98 -16.85
N HIS A 55 1.97 -3.10 -17.34
CA HIS A 55 3.25 -3.08 -18.07
C HIS A 55 3.17 -2.22 -19.33
N ARG A 56 2.09 -2.34 -20.12
CA ARG A 56 1.88 -1.52 -21.32
C ARG A 56 1.76 -0.04 -20.98
N HIS A 57 0.97 0.30 -19.97
CA HIS A 57 0.80 1.68 -19.53
C HIS A 57 2.13 2.29 -19.06
N TRP A 58 2.88 1.56 -18.23
CA TRP A 58 4.22 1.96 -17.82
C TRP A 58 5.17 2.19 -19.00
N PHE A 59 5.15 1.30 -19.99
CA PHE A 59 5.97 1.43 -21.20
C PHE A 59 5.57 2.66 -22.04
N LEU A 60 4.27 2.89 -22.26
CA LEU A 60 3.78 4.05 -23.00
C LEU A 60 4.12 5.35 -22.28
N TRP A 61 4.02 5.36 -20.95
CA TRP A 61 4.43 6.51 -20.13
C TRP A 61 5.93 6.83 -20.28
N GLN A 62 6.80 5.84 -20.46
CA GLN A 62 8.22 6.10 -20.73
C GLN A 62 8.48 6.73 -22.10
N LEU A 63 7.63 6.46 -23.10
CA LEU A 63 7.75 7.01 -24.44
C LEU A 63 7.17 8.43 -24.53
N ASP A 64 6.00 8.64 -23.92
CA ASP A 64 5.33 9.94 -23.86
C ASP A 64 4.73 10.16 -22.47
N PRO A 65 5.47 10.82 -21.56
CA PRO A 65 5.01 11.08 -20.21
C PRO A 65 3.81 12.02 -20.11
N GLN A 66 3.47 12.76 -21.19
CA GLN A 66 2.31 13.66 -21.23
C GLN A 66 1.06 12.98 -21.78
N SER A 67 1.19 11.76 -22.31
CA SER A 67 0.08 10.98 -22.80
C SER A 67 -0.84 10.52 -21.65
N THR A 68 -2.14 10.45 -21.93
CA THR A 68 -3.17 9.96 -20.98
C THR A 68 -3.51 8.47 -21.18
N ALA A 69 -2.72 7.76 -22.01
CA ALA A 69 -2.85 6.33 -22.26
C ALA A 69 -2.65 5.50 -20.98
#